data_AF-A0A432MJV6-F1
#
_entry.id   AF-A0A432MJV6-F1
#
_cell.length_a   1.000
_cell.length_b   1.000
_cell.length_c   1.000
_cell.angle_alpha   90.00
_cell.angle_beta   90.00
_cell.angle_gamma   90.00
#
_symmetry.space_group_name_H-M   'P 1'
#
loop_
_entity.id
_entity.type
_entity.pdbx_description
1 polymer ?
#
loop_
_entity_poly.entity_id
_entity_poly.type
_entity_poly.pdbx_seq_one_letter_code
_entity_poly.pdbx_strand_id
1 'polypeptide(L)'
;MSIVFACPGGEPGAGTPSSPRATPREPTRIGWAVRGGAFWLLVLAGWSAATTQDDAPLTVADLDSYRTALRPFEPDAPPPVDVSFGELWERPEEFEGRRVAITGKAARRFHQPAIGEYPPLVELWLFSPTGNPTCVVYPEPEGGDPTPLGGTVRFVGWYQKRLRYRASDEDRLAPLLVGPTAPEVIRAPAQGPWRPIGPFRLVDWMVGGIVAAAVLSVIVRQMLSRPGPRLSRRQREELEGPPPRFVDGSEDSSNDGESPG
;
A
#
# COMPACT_ATOMS: atom_id res chain seq x y z
N MET A 1 13.90 -2.55 -11.27
CA MET A 1 14.44 -2.08 -9.99
C MET A 1 15.50 -3.09 -9.62
N SER A 2 16.76 -2.76 -9.87
CA SER A 2 17.89 -3.68 -9.70
C SER A 2 18.33 -3.66 -8.23
N ILE A 3 18.69 -4.80 -7.67
CA ILE A 3 19.40 -4.86 -6.39
C ILE A 3 20.79 -4.25 -6.64
N VAL A 4 20.93 -2.96 -6.32
CA VAL A 4 22.20 -2.24 -6.36
C VAL A 4 22.83 -2.37 -4.98
N PHE A 5 23.98 -3.04 -4.91
CA PHE A 5 24.83 -3.03 -3.72
C PHE A 5 25.29 -1.59 -3.43
N ALA A 6 24.83 -1.02 -2.32
CA ALA A 6 25.34 0.25 -1.82
C ALA A 6 26.61 0.00 -0.98
N CYS A 7 27.76 0.51 -1.43
CA CYS A 7 28.97 0.60 -0.61
C CYS A 7 28.82 1.70 0.46
N PRO A 8 29.23 1.48 1.73
CA PRO A 8 29.24 2.54 2.73
C PRO A 8 30.54 3.35 2.62
N GLY A 9 30.41 4.65 2.39
CA GLY A 9 31.54 5.59 2.33
C GLY A 9 31.48 6.63 3.44
N GLY A 10 32.47 6.59 4.34
CA GLY A 10 33.16 7.76 4.89
C GLY A 10 32.49 8.58 5.99
N GLU A 11 32.93 8.37 7.25
CA GLU A 11 32.94 9.41 8.28
C GLU A 11 33.84 10.59 7.89
N PRO A 12 33.54 11.80 8.40
CA PRO A 12 34.56 12.46 9.20
C PRO A 12 34.01 13.25 10.41
N GLY A 13 34.70 13.11 11.54
CA GLY A 13 35.41 14.26 12.13
C GLY A 13 34.69 15.10 13.19
N ALA A 14 35.03 14.80 14.45
CA ALA A 14 35.53 15.70 15.49
C ALA A 14 34.85 17.06 15.77
N GLY A 15 34.46 17.25 17.04
CA GLY A 15 34.17 18.57 17.60
C GLY A 15 33.77 18.56 19.07
N THR A 16 34.72 18.34 19.98
CA THR A 16 34.62 18.83 21.38
C THR A 16 35.32 20.19 21.42
N PRO A 17 34.84 21.19 22.19
CA PRO A 17 35.41 21.31 23.54
C PRO A 17 34.51 21.93 24.64
N SER A 18 34.97 21.67 25.86
CA SER A 18 35.03 22.59 27.02
C SER A 18 33.88 22.67 28.04
N SER A 19 34.26 22.31 29.28
CA SER A 19 33.65 22.57 30.58
C SER A 19 34.14 23.93 31.13
N PRO A 20 33.47 24.58 32.11
CA PRO A 20 33.94 24.43 33.49
C PRO A 20 32.88 24.54 34.62
N ARG A 21 33.04 23.66 35.62
CA ARG A 21 33.19 23.90 37.09
C ARG A 21 32.16 24.77 37.85
N ALA A 22 31.45 24.17 38.81
CA ALA A 22 31.32 24.65 40.21
C ALA A 22 30.69 23.60 41.15
N THR A 23 31.41 23.25 42.22
CA THR A 23 30.98 22.55 43.46
C THR A 23 30.48 23.57 44.51
N PRO A 24 30.17 23.23 45.79
CA PRO A 24 29.48 22.09 46.42
C PRO A 24 28.35 22.55 47.40
N ARG A 25 27.53 21.64 47.94
CA ARG A 25 27.03 21.70 49.34
C ARG A 25 26.31 20.41 49.77
N GLU A 26 26.85 19.82 50.84
CA GLU A 26 26.27 18.79 51.73
C GLU A 26 25.07 19.35 52.55
N PRO A 27 24.57 18.66 53.60
CA PRO A 27 23.88 17.36 53.61
C PRO A 27 22.55 17.49 54.37
N THR A 28 21.57 16.59 54.17
CA THR A 28 20.60 16.34 55.25
C THR A 28 20.11 14.91 55.25
N ARG A 29 20.52 14.20 56.30
CA ARG A 29 19.97 12.93 56.76
C ARG A 29 18.54 13.14 57.24
N ILE A 30 17.59 12.39 56.70
CA ILE A 30 16.42 11.93 57.46
C ILE A 30 16.20 10.49 57.03
N GLY A 31 16.66 9.55 57.87
CA GLY A 31 16.13 8.20 57.83
C GLY A 31 14.66 8.22 58.26
N TRP A 32 13.95 7.14 58.02
CA TRP A 32 13.18 6.41 59.03
C TRP A 32 12.89 5.03 58.46
N ALA A 33 13.12 4.03 59.29
CA ALA A 33 12.95 2.63 59.00
C ALA A 33 11.47 2.27 58.89
N VAL A 34 11.12 1.44 57.92
CA VAL A 34 10.02 0.48 58.09
C VAL A 34 10.54 -0.89 57.69
N ARG A 35 10.70 -1.72 58.72
CA ARG A 35 10.79 -3.18 58.65
C ARG A 35 9.52 -3.71 57.98
N GLY A 36 9.66 -4.64 57.04
CA GLY A 36 8.52 -5.47 56.66
C GLY A 36 8.75 -6.28 55.40
N GLY A 37 8.84 -7.60 55.56
CA GLY A 37 8.43 -8.53 54.52
C GLY A 37 9.52 -8.93 53.54
N ALA A 38 10.27 -9.98 53.91
CA ALA A 38 10.82 -10.89 52.93
C ALA A 38 9.67 -11.47 52.10
N PHE A 39 9.56 -11.06 50.85
CA PHE A 39 8.78 -11.74 49.82
C PHE A 39 9.73 -12.02 48.66
N TRP A 40 10.44 -13.14 48.77
CA TRP A 40 11.17 -13.73 47.66
C TRP A 40 10.15 -14.27 46.66
N LEU A 41 9.59 -13.39 45.84
CA LEU A 41 8.96 -13.77 44.57
C LEU A 41 10.08 -13.83 43.54
N LEU A 42 10.63 -15.03 43.37
CA LEU A 42 11.34 -15.44 42.16
C LEU A 42 10.36 -15.35 40.99
N VAL A 43 10.15 -14.15 40.49
CA VAL A 43 9.66 -13.95 39.14
C VAL A 43 10.81 -14.38 38.24
N LEU A 44 10.77 -15.65 37.83
CA LEU A 44 11.35 -16.10 36.58
C LEU A 44 10.63 -15.33 35.46
N ALA A 45 10.94 -14.04 35.34
CA ALA A 45 10.73 -13.30 34.13
C ALA A 45 11.71 -13.94 33.16
N GLY A 46 11.23 -14.98 32.47
CA GLY A 46 11.88 -15.53 31.32
C GLY A 46 12.28 -14.36 30.45
N TRP A 47 13.59 -14.21 30.25
CA TRP A 47 14.12 -13.37 29.21
C TRP A 47 13.62 -13.99 27.91
N SER A 48 12.41 -13.60 27.51
CA SER A 48 12.02 -13.69 26.12
C SER A 48 12.97 -12.73 25.44
N ALA A 49 14.09 -13.27 24.96
CA ALA A 49 14.88 -12.60 23.96
C ALA A 49 13.87 -12.31 22.85
N ALA A 50 13.42 -11.05 22.79
CA ALA A 50 12.74 -10.56 21.61
C ALA A 50 13.74 -10.76 20.49
N THR A 51 13.56 -11.83 19.71
CA THR A 51 14.28 -12.03 18.47
C THR A 51 13.90 -10.83 17.62
N THR A 52 14.79 -9.84 17.56
CA THR A 52 14.59 -8.65 16.75
C THR A 52 14.37 -9.12 15.33
N GLN A 53 13.14 -8.99 14.85
CA GLN A 53 12.73 -9.44 13.53
C GLN A 53 13.54 -8.68 12.49
N ASP A 54 14.40 -9.39 11.74
CA ASP A 54 15.28 -8.77 10.76
C ASP A 54 14.51 -8.40 9.49
N ASP A 55 14.03 -7.15 9.47
CA ASP A 55 13.42 -6.51 8.31
C ASP A 55 14.40 -5.56 7.60
N ALA A 56 15.71 -5.66 7.89
CA ALA A 56 16.70 -4.82 7.25
C ALA A 56 16.80 -5.12 5.75
N PRO A 57 17.24 -4.15 4.94
CA PRO A 57 17.60 -4.40 3.54
C PRO A 57 18.59 -5.57 3.42
N LEU A 58 18.63 -6.22 2.25
CA LEU A 58 19.62 -7.25 1.98
C LEU A 58 21.03 -6.65 2.13
N THR A 59 21.86 -7.28 2.96
CA THR A 59 23.23 -6.84 3.27
C THR A 59 24.25 -7.85 2.76
N VAL A 60 25.54 -7.49 2.85
CA VAL A 60 26.65 -8.38 2.51
C VAL A 60 26.68 -9.63 3.42
N ALA A 61 26.16 -9.54 4.64
CA ALA A 61 26.09 -10.68 5.56
C ALA A 61 25.12 -11.77 5.08
N ASP A 62 24.09 -11.39 4.31
CA ASP A 62 23.07 -12.32 3.80
C ASP A 62 23.57 -13.17 2.61
N LEU A 63 24.70 -12.77 1.99
CA LEU A 63 25.16 -13.35 0.73
C LEU A 63 25.55 -14.82 0.84
N ASP A 64 26.12 -15.26 1.95
CA ASP A 64 26.53 -16.66 2.09
C ASP A 64 25.32 -17.60 2.18
N SER A 65 24.30 -17.20 2.95
CA SER A 65 23.02 -17.90 3.00
C SER A 65 22.33 -17.91 1.64
N TYR A 66 22.37 -16.77 0.93
CA TYR A 66 21.83 -16.65 -0.42
C TYR A 66 22.52 -17.60 -1.41
N ARG A 67 23.86 -17.66 -1.40
CA ARG A 67 24.65 -18.56 -2.25
C ARG A 67 24.35 -20.03 -1.93
N THR A 68 24.19 -20.36 -0.65
CA THR A 68 23.84 -21.71 -0.21
C THR A 68 22.45 -22.11 -0.71
N ALA A 69 21.47 -21.20 -0.64
CA ALA A 69 20.11 -21.45 -1.10
C ALA A 69 19.98 -21.67 -2.62
N LEU A 70 20.94 -21.16 -3.43
CA LEU A 70 20.99 -21.37 -4.87
C LEU A 70 21.63 -22.71 -5.29
N ARG A 71 22.22 -23.46 -4.34
CA ARG A 71 22.77 -24.78 -4.66
C ARG A 71 21.65 -25.78 -4.94
N PRO A 72 21.86 -26.74 -5.87
CA PRO A 72 20.90 -27.81 -6.10
C PRO A 72 20.50 -28.49 -4.79
N PHE A 73 19.22 -28.86 -4.68
CA PHE A 73 18.75 -29.62 -3.54
C PHE A 73 19.43 -31.00 -3.52
N GLU A 74 19.81 -31.45 -2.33
CA GLU A 74 20.29 -32.82 -2.15
C GLU A 74 19.19 -33.82 -2.54
N PRO A 75 19.51 -34.92 -3.25
CA PRO A 75 18.51 -35.90 -3.70
C PRO A 75 17.67 -36.50 -2.56
N ASP A 76 18.28 -36.69 -1.39
CA ASP A 76 17.65 -37.26 -0.20
C ASP A 76 17.19 -36.19 0.81
N ALA A 77 17.14 -34.92 0.39
CA ALA A 77 16.65 -33.85 1.26
C ALA A 77 15.18 -34.10 1.66
N PRO A 78 14.80 -33.79 2.91
CA PRO A 78 13.40 -33.84 3.33
C PRO A 78 12.49 -33.06 2.37
N PRO A 79 11.23 -33.52 2.17
CA PRO A 79 10.28 -32.82 1.33
C PRO A 79 10.06 -31.38 1.84
N PRO A 80 9.84 -30.42 0.93
CA PRO A 80 9.59 -29.04 1.34
C PRO A 80 8.28 -28.94 2.11
N VAL A 81 8.23 -28.06 3.11
CA VAL A 81 6.99 -27.77 3.85
C VAL A 81 6.13 -26.83 2.99
N ASP A 82 4.90 -27.24 2.67
CA ASP A 82 3.96 -26.34 2.00
C ASP A 82 3.53 -25.23 2.98
N VAL A 83 3.67 -23.97 2.56
CA VAL A 83 3.39 -22.79 3.38
C VAL A 83 2.55 -21.77 2.62
N SER A 84 1.80 -20.99 3.36
CA SER A 84 1.08 -19.81 2.90
C SER A 84 1.87 -18.53 3.15
N PHE A 85 1.49 -17.44 2.47
CA PHE A 85 2.01 -16.10 2.78
C PHE A 85 1.80 -15.74 4.26
N GLY A 86 0.62 -16.06 4.82
CA GLY A 86 0.27 -15.70 6.20
C GLY A 86 1.22 -16.34 7.21
N GLU A 87 1.55 -17.62 7.02
CA GLU A 87 2.49 -18.32 7.91
C GLU A 87 3.90 -17.74 7.85
N LEU A 88 4.42 -17.44 6.66
CA LEU A 88 5.72 -16.78 6.51
C LEU A 88 5.74 -15.37 7.08
N TRP A 89 4.57 -14.71 7.14
CA TRP A 89 4.45 -13.35 7.63
C TRP A 89 4.32 -13.25 9.15
N GLU A 90 3.48 -14.13 9.72
CA GLU A 90 3.12 -14.14 11.13
C GLU A 90 4.16 -14.87 11.99
N ARG A 91 4.81 -15.90 11.45
CA ARG A 91 5.75 -16.77 12.17
C ARG A 91 7.05 -17.01 11.40
N PRO A 92 7.75 -15.96 10.93
CA PRO A 92 8.91 -16.13 10.05
C PRO A 92 10.06 -16.91 10.69
N GLU A 93 10.26 -16.78 12.00
CA GLU A 93 11.28 -17.49 12.77
C GLU A 93 11.11 -19.01 12.71
N GLU A 94 9.88 -19.52 12.52
CA GLU A 94 9.65 -20.96 12.36
C GLU A 94 10.13 -21.49 11.01
N PHE A 95 10.34 -20.61 10.02
CA PHE A 95 10.65 -20.95 8.63
C PHE A 95 12.04 -20.48 8.18
N GLU A 96 12.71 -19.62 8.94
CA GLU A 96 14.02 -19.09 8.59
C GLU A 96 15.03 -20.22 8.35
N GLY A 97 15.67 -20.19 7.18
CA GLY A 97 16.61 -21.22 6.76
C GLY A 97 15.97 -22.60 6.54
N ARG A 98 14.64 -22.71 6.42
CA ARG A 98 13.94 -23.97 6.09
C ARG A 98 13.52 -24.00 4.63
N ARG A 99 13.52 -25.22 4.09
CA ARG A 99 13.02 -25.52 2.75
C ARG A 99 11.50 -25.55 2.75
N VAL A 100 10.90 -24.62 2.03
CA VAL A 100 9.46 -24.43 1.96
C VAL A 100 8.99 -24.41 0.50
N ALA A 101 7.70 -24.66 0.31
CA ALA A 101 7.02 -24.55 -0.96
C ALA A 101 5.86 -23.57 -0.85
N ILE A 102 5.82 -22.57 -1.74
CA ILE A 102 4.76 -21.58 -1.76
C ILE A 102 4.08 -21.57 -3.13
N THR A 103 2.75 -21.44 -3.12
CA THR A 103 1.94 -21.30 -4.32
C THR A 103 1.43 -19.87 -4.44
N GLY A 104 1.55 -19.29 -5.64
CA GLY A 104 1.05 -17.95 -5.90
C GLY A 104 0.91 -17.65 -7.39
N LYS A 105 0.32 -16.49 -7.69
CA LYS A 105 0.18 -16.01 -9.07
C LYS A 105 1.42 -15.20 -9.45
N ALA A 106 2.13 -15.62 -10.49
CA ALA A 106 3.27 -14.87 -11.04
C ALA A 106 2.79 -13.51 -11.58
N ALA A 107 3.39 -12.42 -11.15
CA ALA A 107 2.91 -11.08 -11.46
C ALA A 107 3.97 -10.14 -12.04
N ARG A 108 5.19 -10.18 -11.51
CA ARG A 108 6.29 -9.34 -11.99
C ARG A 108 7.55 -10.18 -12.06
N ARG A 109 8.39 -9.87 -13.04
CA ARG A 109 9.69 -10.49 -13.23
C ARG A 109 10.74 -9.40 -13.40
N PHE A 110 11.88 -9.59 -12.77
CA PHE A 110 13.10 -8.85 -13.04
C PHE A 110 14.23 -9.82 -13.34
N HIS A 111 15.06 -9.47 -14.31
CA HIS A 111 16.26 -10.22 -14.64
C HIS A 111 17.45 -9.47 -14.05
N GLN A 112 18.31 -10.22 -13.38
CA GLN A 112 19.57 -9.72 -12.86
C GLN A 112 20.69 -10.43 -13.64
N PRO A 113 21.61 -9.68 -14.26
CA PRO A 113 22.74 -10.30 -14.95
C PRO A 113 23.63 -11.04 -13.94
N ALA A 114 24.51 -11.91 -14.45
CA ALA A 114 25.53 -12.53 -13.61
C ALA A 114 26.42 -11.46 -12.95
N ILE A 115 26.73 -11.65 -11.67
CA ILE A 115 27.60 -10.75 -10.90
C ILE A 115 28.57 -11.59 -10.07
N GLY A 116 29.87 -11.51 -10.40
CA GLY A 116 30.91 -12.29 -9.72
C GLY A 116 30.67 -13.79 -9.86
N GLU A 117 30.45 -14.47 -8.73
CA GLU A 117 30.16 -15.91 -8.67
C GLU A 117 28.66 -16.25 -8.82
N TYR A 118 27.78 -15.24 -8.81
CA TYR A 118 26.35 -15.46 -8.94
C TYR A 118 25.98 -15.65 -10.41
N PRO A 119 25.24 -16.71 -10.77
CA PRO A 119 24.70 -16.86 -12.10
C PRO A 119 23.70 -15.73 -12.40
N PRO A 120 23.25 -15.55 -13.65
CA PRO A 120 22.09 -14.70 -13.93
C PRO A 120 20.91 -15.18 -13.07
N LEU A 121 20.22 -14.23 -12.43
CA LEU A 121 19.12 -14.52 -11.51
C LEU A 121 17.81 -13.95 -12.03
N VAL A 122 16.73 -14.62 -11.69
CA VAL A 122 15.37 -14.17 -11.94
C VAL A 122 14.72 -13.88 -10.61
N GLU A 123 14.29 -12.64 -10.43
CA GLU A 123 13.46 -12.21 -9.31
C GLU A 123 12.00 -12.20 -9.78
N LEU A 124 11.21 -13.13 -9.25
CA LEU A 124 9.81 -13.29 -9.58
C LEU A 124 8.93 -12.92 -8.37
N TRP A 125 7.94 -12.08 -8.61
CA TRP A 125 6.98 -11.69 -7.60
C TRP A 125 5.71 -12.52 -7.74
N LEU A 126 5.41 -13.30 -6.70
CA LEU A 126 4.21 -14.10 -6.56
C LEU A 126 3.19 -13.35 -5.70
N PHE A 127 1.92 -13.40 -6.08
CA PHE A 127 0.83 -12.83 -5.31
C PHE A 127 -0.07 -13.93 -4.79
N SER A 128 -0.36 -13.89 -3.49
CA SER A 128 -1.38 -14.74 -2.87
C SER A 128 -2.77 -14.44 -3.45
N PRO A 129 -3.78 -15.29 -3.21
CA PRO A 129 -5.17 -14.98 -3.58
C PRO A 129 -5.69 -13.67 -2.98
N THR A 130 -5.17 -13.25 -1.82
CA THR A 130 -5.49 -11.99 -1.15
C THR A 130 -4.69 -10.78 -1.68
N GLY A 131 -3.79 -10.99 -2.64
CA GLY A 131 -2.97 -9.93 -3.24
C GLY A 131 -1.71 -9.58 -2.43
N ASN A 132 -1.27 -10.46 -1.54
CA ASN A 132 -0.05 -10.25 -0.76
C ASN A 132 1.18 -10.75 -1.53
N PRO A 133 2.26 -9.95 -1.60
CA PRO A 133 3.42 -10.27 -2.42
C PRO A 133 4.44 -11.16 -1.70
N THR A 134 5.00 -12.13 -2.41
CA THR A 134 6.17 -12.92 -2.02
C THR A 134 7.23 -12.81 -3.11
N CYS A 135 8.45 -12.44 -2.74
CA CYS A 135 9.58 -12.37 -3.64
C CYS A 135 10.27 -13.72 -3.69
N VAL A 136 10.44 -14.29 -4.87
CA VAL A 136 11.19 -15.53 -5.07
C VAL A 136 12.35 -15.30 -6.03
N VAL A 137 13.52 -15.86 -5.72
CA VAL A 137 14.71 -15.73 -6.58
C VAL A 137 15.33 -17.08 -6.89
N TYR A 138 15.73 -17.26 -8.15
CA TYR A 138 16.33 -18.49 -8.66
C TYR A 138 17.25 -18.20 -9.86
N PRO A 139 18.18 -19.11 -10.21
CA PRO A 139 19.00 -18.99 -11.40
C PRO A 139 18.15 -18.96 -12.67
N GLU A 140 18.48 -18.09 -13.62
CA GLU A 140 17.83 -18.07 -14.92
C GLU A 140 18.12 -19.41 -15.65
N PRO A 141 17.08 -20.16 -16.05
CA PRO A 141 17.28 -21.38 -16.83
C PRO A 141 17.93 -21.09 -18.18
N GLU A 142 18.63 -22.09 -18.74
CA GLU A 142 19.12 -22.00 -20.12
C GLU A 142 17.96 -21.77 -21.09
N GLY A 143 18.08 -20.75 -21.94
CA GLY A 143 17.00 -20.32 -22.84
C GLY A 143 16.02 -19.29 -22.25
N GLY A 144 16.23 -18.85 -21.01
CA GLY A 144 15.45 -17.82 -20.32
C GLY A 144 14.36 -18.40 -19.40
N ASP A 145 13.75 -17.54 -18.57
CA ASP A 145 12.69 -17.99 -17.64
C ASP A 145 11.39 -18.38 -18.37
N PRO A 146 10.99 -19.67 -18.34
CA PRO A 146 9.78 -20.15 -19.00
C PRO A 146 8.49 -19.80 -18.25
N THR A 147 8.58 -19.24 -17.04
CA THR A 147 7.41 -19.02 -16.18
C THR A 147 6.42 -18.07 -16.87
N PRO A 148 5.12 -18.38 -16.99
CA PRO A 148 4.18 -17.43 -17.59
C PRO A 148 3.67 -16.43 -16.54
N LEU A 149 3.81 -15.13 -16.82
CA LEU A 149 3.16 -14.10 -16.00
C LEU A 149 1.64 -14.29 -16.06
N GLY A 150 1.00 -14.20 -14.89
CA GLY A 150 -0.42 -14.46 -14.72
C GLY A 150 -0.79 -15.91 -14.44
N GLY A 151 0.13 -16.86 -14.63
CA GLY A 151 -0.06 -18.25 -14.22
C GLY A 151 0.02 -18.42 -12.71
N THR A 152 -0.59 -19.49 -12.21
CA THR A 152 -0.37 -19.96 -10.84
C THR A 152 0.80 -20.93 -10.85
N VAL A 153 1.78 -20.67 -10.00
CA VAL A 153 3.03 -21.42 -9.93
C VAL A 153 3.31 -21.87 -8.51
N ARG A 154 4.05 -22.97 -8.38
CA ARG A 154 4.61 -23.47 -7.13
C ARG A 154 6.11 -23.23 -7.15
N PHE A 155 6.61 -22.48 -6.18
CA PHE A 155 8.04 -22.28 -6.00
C PHE A 155 8.52 -23.05 -4.77
N VAL A 156 9.68 -23.70 -4.91
CA VAL A 156 10.34 -24.41 -3.81
C VAL A 156 11.69 -23.75 -3.58
N GLY A 157 11.94 -23.34 -2.34
CA GLY A 157 13.18 -22.66 -1.96
C GLY A 157 13.35 -22.60 -0.46
N TRP A 158 14.43 -21.96 -0.03
CA TRP A 158 14.72 -21.65 1.36
C TRP A 158 14.10 -20.30 1.70
N TYR A 159 13.35 -20.23 2.79
CA TYR A 159 12.87 -18.95 3.30
C TYR A 159 14.02 -18.23 4.00
N GLN A 160 14.32 -17.02 3.54
CA GLN A 160 15.45 -16.23 4.03
C GLN A 160 15.00 -15.28 5.13
N LYS A 161 14.18 -14.29 4.78
CA LYS A 161 13.66 -13.27 5.70
C LYS A 161 12.54 -12.47 5.04
N ARG A 162 12.05 -11.43 5.71
CA ARG A 162 11.18 -10.41 5.08
C ARG A 162 12.04 -9.33 4.45
N LEU A 163 12.01 -9.25 3.13
CA LEU A 163 12.74 -8.24 2.38
C LEU A 163 11.96 -6.94 2.32
N ARG A 164 12.61 -5.83 2.66
CA ARG A 164 12.12 -4.48 2.39
C ARG A 164 12.36 -4.10 0.93
N TYR A 165 11.29 -3.68 0.26
CA TYR A 165 11.31 -3.20 -1.11
C TYR A 165 10.53 -1.89 -1.23
N ARG A 166 10.94 -1.03 -2.16
CA ARG A 166 10.26 0.23 -2.43
C ARG A 166 9.13 0.00 -3.42
N ALA A 167 7.89 0.22 -2.98
CA ALA A 167 6.76 0.38 -3.89
C ALA A 167 6.70 1.83 -4.39
N SER A 168 5.77 2.14 -5.28
CA SER A 168 5.65 3.49 -5.88
C SER A 168 5.37 4.60 -4.87
N ASP A 169 4.80 4.23 -3.73
CA ASP A 169 4.27 5.10 -2.68
C ASP A 169 5.09 5.00 -1.37
N GLU A 170 5.39 3.78 -0.94
CA GLU A 170 5.99 3.51 0.37
C GLU A 170 6.94 2.29 0.34
N ASP A 171 7.80 2.21 1.36
CA ASP A 171 8.59 1.00 1.60
C ASP A 171 7.67 -0.09 2.18
N ARG A 172 7.72 -1.28 1.59
CA ARG A 172 6.89 -2.43 1.94
C ARG A 172 7.77 -3.63 2.24
N LEU A 173 7.20 -4.61 2.94
CA LEU A 173 7.87 -5.88 3.21
C LEU A 173 7.21 -7.00 2.40
N ALA A 174 8.01 -8.00 2.03
CA ALA A 174 7.54 -9.24 1.45
C ALA A 174 8.43 -10.41 1.92
N PRO A 175 7.87 -11.60 2.16
CA PRO A 175 8.67 -12.81 2.33
C PRO A 175 9.62 -13.01 1.15
N LEU A 176 10.88 -13.35 1.43
CA LEU A 176 11.90 -13.66 0.44
C LEU A 176 12.24 -15.15 0.50
N LEU A 177 12.07 -15.83 -0.64
CA LEU A 177 12.52 -17.21 -0.81
C LEU A 177 13.58 -17.28 -1.91
N VAL A 178 14.58 -18.13 -1.71
CA VAL A 178 15.66 -18.34 -2.69
C VAL A 178 15.81 -19.83 -2.96
N GLY A 179 15.92 -20.22 -4.22
CA GLY A 179 15.99 -21.64 -4.58
C GLY A 179 16.76 -21.88 -5.88
N PRO A 180 17.20 -23.12 -6.14
CA PRO A 180 18.04 -23.45 -7.28
C PRO A 180 17.27 -23.62 -8.61
N THR A 181 15.93 -23.63 -8.58
CA THR A 181 15.11 -24.05 -9.73
C THR A 181 13.97 -23.09 -9.96
N ALA A 182 13.62 -22.89 -11.24
CA ALA A 182 12.45 -22.13 -11.63
C ALA A 182 11.14 -22.73 -11.05
N PRO A 183 10.11 -21.90 -10.79
CA PRO A 183 8.82 -22.38 -10.31
C PRO A 183 8.16 -23.37 -11.27
N GLU A 184 7.46 -24.35 -10.71
CA GLU A 184 6.61 -25.26 -11.46
C GLU A 184 5.28 -24.58 -11.80
N VAL A 185 4.83 -24.69 -13.05
CA VAL A 185 3.56 -24.11 -13.50
C VAL A 185 2.41 -25.05 -13.16
N ILE A 186 1.62 -24.70 -12.15
CA ILE A 186 0.42 -25.46 -11.77
C ILE A 186 -0.74 -25.15 -12.73
N ARG A 187 -0.89 -23.88 -13.09
CA ARG A 187 -1.97 -23.40 -13.96
C ARG A 187 -1.46 -22.30 -14.87
N ALA A 188 -1.59 -22.50 -16.17
CA ALA A 188 -1.31 -21.48 -17.17
C ALA A 188 -2.21 -20.24 -17.00
N PRO A 189 -1.75 -19.05 -17.42
CA PRO A 189 -2.60 -17.87 -17.42
C PRO A 189 -3.84 -18.09 -18.29
N ALA A 190 -4.98 -17.56 -17.86
CA ALA A 190 -6.15 -17.47 -18.74
C ALA A 190 -5.82 -16.54 -19.92
N GLN A 191 -6.29 -16.89 -21.13
CA GLN A 191 -6.11 -16.05 -22.31
C GLN A 191 -6.85 -14.72 -22.12
N GLY A 192 -6.09 -13.62 -21.98
CA GLY A 192 -6.62 -12.28 -21.78
C GLY A 192 -5.56 -11.33 -21.22
N PRO A 193 -5.76 -10.00 -21.31
CA PRO A 193 -4.80 -9.03 -20.77
C PRO A 193 -4.62 -9.26 -19.28
N TRP A 194 -3.41 -9.64 -18.87
CA TRP A 194 -3.07 -9.79 -17.46
C TRP A 194 -3.23 -8.43 -16.76
N ARG A 195 -4.05 -8.39 -15.70
CA ARG A 195 -4.25 -7.22 -14.86
C ARG A 195 -3.89 -7.58 -13.42
N PRO A 196 -2.95 -6.86 -12.77
CA PRO A 196 -2.61 -7.13 -11.38
C PRO A 196 -3.84 -6.94 -10.48
N ILE A 197 -4.13 -7.95 -9.66
CA ILE A 197 -5.19 -7.91 -8.65
C ILE A 197 -4.54 -7.38 -7.37
N GLY A 198 -4.55 -6.06 -7.20
CA GLY A 198 -4.14 -5.42 -5.95
C GLY A 198 -5.35 -5.07 -5.09
N PRO A 199 -5.22 -5.06 -3.75
CA PRO A 199 -6.29 -4.64 -2.82
C PRO A 199 -6.77 -3.19 -3.05
N PHE A 200 -5.98 -2.39 -3.76
CA PHE A 200 -6.25 -0.98 -4.04
C PHE A 200 -7.37 -0.71 -5.05
N ARG A 201 -7.85 -1.71 -5.81
CA ARG A 201 -8.96 -1.46 -6.76
C ARG A 201 -10.26 -1.09 -6.06
N LEU A 202 -10.57 -1.67 -4.91
CA LEU A 202 -11.80 -1.33 -4.19
C LEU A 202 -11.77 0.13 -3.72
N VAL A 203 -10.60 0.58 -3.25
CA VAL A 203 -10.38 1.96 -2.79
C VAL A 203 -10.41 2.94 -3.98
N ASP A 204 -9.78 2.61 -5.11
CA ASP A 204 -9.79 3.46 -6.31
C ASP A 204 -11.21 3.67 -6.86
N TRP A 205 -12.03 2.62 -6.89
CA TRP A 205 -13.44 2.72 -7.30
C TRP A 205 -14.26 3.55 -6.31
N MET A 206 -13.99 3.42 -5.01
CA MET A 206 -14.65 4.25 -4.00
C MET A 206 -14.28 5.71 -4.12
N VAL A 207 -12.99 6.02 -4.29
CA VAL A 207 -12.51 7.40 -4.47
C VAL A 207 -13.10 8.00 -5.75
N GLY A 208 -13.08 7.26 -6.86
CA GLY A 208 -13.72 7.68 -8.11
C GLY A 208 -15.22 7.93 -7.95
N GLY A 209 -15.92 7.05 -7.22
CA GLY A 209 -17.34 7.20 -6.90
C GLY A 209 -17.65 8.45 -6.06
N ILE A 210 -16.84 8.74 -5.04
CA ILE A 210 -16.99 9.92 -4.18
C ILE A 210 -16.78 11.21 -5.00
N VAL A 211 -15.74 11.26 -5.83
CA VAL A 211 -15.47 12.42 -6.69
C VAL A 211 -16.62 12.62 -7.69
N ALA A 212 -17.09 11.55 -8.34
CA ALA A 212 -18.22 11.61 -9.26
C ALA A 212 -19.49 12.11 -8.55
N ALA A 213 -19.78 11.61 -7.36
CA ALA A 213 -20.93 12.05 -6.56
C ALA A 213 -20.82 13.52 -6.14
N ALA A 214 -19.63 13.99 -5.76
CA ALA A 214 -19.39 15.39 -5.41
C ALA A 214 -19.62 16.31 -6.63
N VAL A 215 -19.09 15.93 -7.80
CA VAL A 215 -19.33 16.68 -9.05
C VAL A 215 -20.81 16.69 -9.42
N LEU A 216 -21.50 15.55 -9.33
CA LEU A 216 -22.95 15.48 -9.59
C LEU A 216 -23.73 16.38 -8.62
N SER A 217 -23.38 16.37 -7.34
CA SER A 217 -24.00 17.21 -6.32
C SER A 217 -23.85 18.70 -6.65
N VAL A 218 -22.66 19.13 -7.08
CA VAL A 218 -22.42 20.51 -7.51
C VAL A 218 -23.27 20.86 -8.74
N ILE A 219 -23.35 19.97 -9.74
CA ILE A 219 -24.17 20.19 -10.94
C ILE A 219 -25.65 20.31 -10.58
N VAL A 220 -26.18 19.39 -9.78
CA VAL A 220 -27.58 19.43 -9.32
C VAL A 220 -27.85 20.70 -8.52
N ARG A 221 -26.95 21.08 -7.62
CA ARG A 221 -27.07 22.33 -6.86
C ARG A 221 -27.04 23.55 -7.76
N GLN A 222 -26.21 23.57 -8.81
CA GLN A 222 -26.19 24.64 -9.80
C GLN A 222 -27.49 24.69 -10.62
N MET A 223 -28.09 23.55 -10.97
CA MET A 223 -29.37 23.52 -11.68
C MET A 223 -30.53 24.02 -10.79
N LEU A 224 -30.55 23.65 -9.51
CA LEU A 224 -31.57 24.08 -8.55
C LEU A 224 -31.38 25.54 -8.09
N SER A 225 -30.14 26.01 -8.00
CA SER A 225 -29.81 27.38 -7.55
C SER A 225 -29.81 28.39 -8.68
N ARG A 226 -30.04 27.99 -9.95
CA ARG A 226 -30.34 28.94 -11.01
C ARG A 226 -31.71 29.55 -10.67
N PRO A 227 -31.78 30.82 -10.24
CA PRO A 227 -33.07 31.48 -10.08
C PRO A 227 -33.79 31.34 -11.42
N GLY A 228 -35.00 30.78 -11.38
CA GLY A 228 -35.78 30.49 -12.59
C GLY A 228 -35.74 31.69 -13.53
N PRO A 229 -35.66 31.48 -14.85
CA PRO A 229 -35.58 32.57 -15.82
C PRO A 229 -36.67 33.57 -15.46
N ARG A 230 -36.26 34.76 -15.01
CA ARG A 230 -37.19 35.83 -14.69
C ARG A 230 -37.98 36.03 -15.99
N LEU A 231 -39.24 35.60 -15.99
CA LEU A 231 -40.15 35.85 -17.09
C LEU A 231 -40.00 37.33 -17.41
N SER A 232 -39.54 37.61 -18.62
CA SER A 232 -39.37 38.97 -19.10
C SER A 232 -40.66 39.71 -18.84
N ARG A 233 -40.58 40.95 -18.35
CA ARG A 233 -41.71 41.81 -18.01
C ARG A 233 -42.83 41.81 -19.08
N ARG A 234 -42.46 41.63 -20.35
CA ARG A 234 -43.39 41.47 -21.49
C ARG A 234 -44.28 40.22 -21.42
N GLN A 235 -43.76 39.08 -20.97
CA GLN A 235 -44.54 37.85 -20.84
C GLN A 235 -45.50 37.89 -19.64
N ARG A 236 -45.19 38.70 -18.62
CA ARG A 236 -46.11 38.97 -17.51
C ARG A 236 -47.27 39.87 -17.94
N GLU A 237 -46.99 40.89 -18.77
CA GLU A 237 -48.01 41.75 -19.38
C GLU A 237 -48.97 40.98 -20.30
N GLU A 238 -48.51 39.92 -20.97
CA GLU A 238 -49.35 39.07 -21.83
C GLU A 238 -50.25 38.12 -21.03
N LEU A 239 -49.84 37.72 -19.80
CA LEU A 239 -50.64 36.85 -18.93
C LEU A 239 -51.62 37.62 -18.02
N GLU A 240 -51.27 38.83 -17.56
CA GLU A 240 -52.11 39.60 -16.62
C GLU A 240 -53.23 40.40 -17.32
N GLY A 241 -53.20 40.51 -18.65
CA GLY A 241 -54.21 41.26 -19.40
C GLY A 241 -54.19 42.76 -19.11
N PRO A 242 -54.86 43.58 -19.95
CA PRO A 242 -54.89 45.02 -19.77
C PRO A 242 -55.58 45.37 -18.44
N PRO A 243 -55.05 46.33 -17.65
CA PRO A 243 -55.67 46.74 -16.40
C PRO A 243 -57.11 47.24 -16.67
N PRO A 244 -58.06 46.96 -15.77
CA PRO A 244 -59.44 47.39 -15.94
C PRO A 244 -59.49 48.92 -16.05
N ARG A 245 -59.93 49.42 -17.21
CA ARG A 245 -60.25 50.84 -17.40
C ARG A 245 -61.66 51.05 -16.86
N PHE A 246 -61.78 51.88 -15.83
CA PHE A 246 -63.06 52.40 -15.40
C PHE A 246 -63.53 53.41 -16.44
N VAL A 247 -64.75 53.21 -16.95
CA VAL A 247 -65.40 54.13 -17.88
C VAL A 247 -65.88 55.32 -17.07
N ASP A 248 -65.21 56.47 -17.24
CA ASP A 248 -65.75 57.74 -16.78
C ASP A 248 -66.94 58.07 -17.70
N GLY A 249 -68.14 58.10 -17.12
CA GLY A 249 -69.37 58.40 -17.83
C GLY A 249 -69.36 59.81 -18.39
N SER A 250 -69.36 59.93 -19.72
CA SER A 250 -69.68 61.18 -20.41
C SER A 250 -71.20 61.34 -20.45
N GLU A 251 -71.75 62.14 -19.54
CA GLU A 251 -73.07 62.74 -19.71
C GLU A 251 -72.98 63.85 -20.77
N ASP A 252 -73.06 63.45 -22.05
CA ASP A 252 -73.37 64.35 -23.16
C ASP A 252 -74.63 63.81 -23.85
N SER A 253 -75.79 64.16 -23.30
CA SER A 253 -77.05 64.14 -24.03
C SER A 253 -77.28 65.51 -24.65
N SER A 254 -76.88 65.58 -25.91
CA SER A 254 -77.33 66.50 -26.95
C SER A 254 -78.86 66.58 -27.07
N ASN A 255 -79.28 67.58 -27.86
CA ASN A 255 -80.56 67.71 -28.56
C ASN A 255 -81.72 68.33 -27.75
N ASP A 256 -82.49 69.30 -28.25
CA ASP A 256 -82.79 69.70 -29.62
C ASP A 256 -83.11 71.19 -29.70
N GLY A 257 -82.73 71.81 -30.82
CA GLY A 257 -83.23 73.12 -31.21
C GLY A 257 -84.65 73.02 -31.76
N GLU A 258 -85.45 74.03 -31.51
CA GLU A 258 -86.64 74.34 -32.32
C GLU A 258 -86.84 75.86 -32.30
N SER A 259 -86.58 76.49 -33.44
CA SER A 259 -87.02 77.83 -33.82
C SER A 259 -88.29 77.61 -34.66
N PRO A 260 -89.35 78.45 -34.59
CA PRO A 260 -89.33 79.67 -35.40
C PRO A 260 -90.24 80.82 -34.89
N GLY A 261 -90.07 82.02 -35.47
CA GLY A 261 -91.10 83.07 -35.52
C GLY A 261 -90.63 84.45 -35.09
#